data_AF-A0A6V8E3Q2-F1
#
_entry.id   AF-A0A6V8E3Q2-F1
#
_cell.length_a   1.000
_cell.length_b   1.000
_cell.length_c   1.000
_cell.angle_alpha   90.00
_cell.angle_beta   90.00
_cell.angle_gamma   90.00
#
_symmetry.space_group_name_H-M   'P 1'
#
loop_
_entity.id
_entity.type
_entity.pdbx_description
1 polymer ?
#
loop_
_entity_poly.entity_id
_entity_poly.type
_entity_poly.pdbx_seq_one_letter_code
_entity_poly.pdbx_strand_id
1 'polypeptide(L)'
;MLGCVVLFQALFRKWKLPVDERMTMALIAWVCLAPVLRVLEDADFFSSSRDVLFISPIIHLHLASWLVGVAVLSHFIGRRFDGQDSDRAQEAQATLVGGFVFVVLTLHWYLLYQPAYAAHPEVSFTLATTGLAFAVAVVWITMVRTRDWPAITRGMLGFATGAVVLGVAHWAQFIATPWAQESGKASGDLTFWPVWVVLGLPAIVCVVLYRAGREDAEQLRLTGHSAGVLPANIGLKQWEDEAERWADHPVEFLSNKALLAHPMVLGMVFGQLCDGFATMVGIDLFGYGEKHPVSNAVIQYGGRINDALGVDWGEGAWLFALVKAALVGLIVWLFVQMRVEHRQQHFRLLIVLAVLIVGLAPGLRDIGRLMLGV
;
A
#
# COMPACT_ATOMS: atom_id res chain seq x y z
N MET A 1 6.45 -7.46 19.39
CA MET A 1 5.97 -6.44 18.44
C MET A 1 5.93 -5.02 19.02
N LEU A 2 5.29 -4.78 20.18
CA LEU A 2 5.23 -3.44 20.81
C LEU A 2 6.59 -2.76 21.02
N GLY A 3 7.60 -3.50 21.49
CA GLY A 3 8.96 -2.96 21.68
C GLY A 3 9.62 -2.43 20.39
N CYS A 4 9.40 -3.10 19.25
CA CYS A 4 9.92 -2.64 17.96
C CYS A 4 9.21 -1.36 17.49
N VAL A 5 7.88 -1.26 17.71
CA VAL A 5 7.09 -0.07 17.35
C VAL A 5 7.55 1.14 18.15
N VAL A 6 7.76 0.98 19.46
CA VAL A 6 8.27 2.05 20.33
C VAL A 6 9.69 2.47 19.94
N LEU A 7 10.55 1.50 19.60
CA LEU A 7 11.92 1.78 19.14
C LEU A 7 11.94 2.53 17.80
N PHE A 8 11.13 2.10 16.83
CA PHE A 8 11.00 2.79 15.55
C PHE A 8 10.41 4.19 15.71
N GLN A 9 9.40 4.36 16.56
CA GLN A 9 8.87 5.69 16.89
C GLN A 9 9.97 6.61 17.43
N ALA A 10 10.79 6.13 18.37
CA ALA A 10 11.87 6.93 18.96
C ALA A 10 12.93 7.29 17.90
N LEU A 11 13.29 6.35 17.02
CA LEU A 11 14.25 6.55 15.94
C LEU A 11 13.73 7.58 14.91
N PHE A 12 12.50 7.40 14.45
CA PHE A 12 11.88 8.27 13.44
C PHE A 12 11.72 9.70 13.96
N ARG A 13 11.39 9.86 15.24
CA ARG A 13 11.36 11.17 15.90
C ARG A 13 12.75 11.80 15.98
N LYS A 14 13.77 11.03 16.35
CA LYS A 14 15.16 11.52 16.40
C LYS A 14 15.64 12.01 15.03
N TRP A 15 15.21 11.33 13.97
CA TRP A 15 15.57 11.65 12.59
C TRP A 15 14.60 12.66 11.93
N LYS A 16 13.58 13.13 12.66
CA LYS A 16 12.55 14.07 12.19
C LYS A 16 11.95 13.64 10.84
N LEU A 17 11.63 12.35 10.70
CA LEU A 17 11.06 11.84 9.47
C LEU A 17 9.69 12.47 9.21
N PRO A 18 9.33 12.76 7.94
CA PRO A 18 7.99 13.24 7.61
C PRO A 18 6.91 12.23 8.04
N VAL A 19 5.79 12.74 8.55
CA VAL A 19 4.61 11.95 8.99
C VAL A 19 3.31 12.48 8.38
N ASP A 20 3.44 13.33 7.37
CA ASP A 20 2.35 13.95 6.68
C ASP A 20 1.67 12.97 5.70
N GLU A 21 0.61 13.46 5.06
CA GLU A 21 -0.11 12.76 4.02
C GLU A 21 0.81 12.32 2.87
N ARG A 22 1.86 13.10 2.58
CA ARG A 22 2.86 12.82 1.55
C ARG A 22 3.64 11.54 1.86
N MET A 23 4.15 11.42 3.08
CA MET A 23 4.80 10.18 3.54
C MET A 23 3.86 8.99 3.52
N THR A 24 2.60 9.20 3.94
CA THR A 24 1.60 8.13 3.93
C THR A 24 1.37 7.58 2.52
N MET A 25 1.27 8.44 1.51
CA MET A 25 1.14 8.01 0.10
C MET A 25 2.36 7.22 -0.38
N ALA A 26 3.57 7.65 -0.02
CA ALA A 26 4.79 6.91 -0.34
C ALA A 26 4.77 5.49 0.28
N LEU A 27 4.39 5.38 1.55
CA LEU A 27 4.30 4.09 2.24
C LEU A 27 3.21 3.18 1.65
N ILE A 28 2.05 3.71 1.26
CA ILE A 28 1.00 2.93 0.58
C ILE A 28 1.55 2.32 -0.71
N ALA A 29 2.27 3.10 -1.54
CA ALA A 29 2.90 2.58 -2.76
C ALA A 29 3.90 1.46 -2.47
N TRP A 30 4.65 1.54 -1.37
CA TRP A 30 5.55 0.47 -0.92
C TRP A 30 4.81 -0.79 -0.49
N VAL A 31 3.66 -0.67 0.17
CA VAL A 31 2.83 -1.82 0.54
C VAL A 31 2.34 -2.57 -0.71
N CYS A 32 2.06 -1.87 -1.81
CA CYS A 32 1.68 -2.49 -3.08
C CYS A 32 2.81 -3.28 -3.75
N LEU A 33 4.09 -2.96 -3.49
CA LEU A 33 5.21 -3.63 -4.16
C LEU A 33 5.36 -5.11 -3.75
N ALA A 34 5.18 -5.41 -2.46
CA ALA A 34 5.30 -6.76 -1.95
C ALA A 34 4.36 -7.77 -2.65
N PRO A 35 3.02 -7.56 -2.69
CA PRO A 35 2.12 -8.49 -3.37
C PRO A 35 2.40 -8.58 -4.87
N VAL A 36 2.87 -7.51 -5.52
CA VAL A 36 3.24 -7.56 -6.96
C VAL A 36 4.33 -8.59 -7.22
N LEU A 37 5.36 -8.62 -6.37
CA LEU A 37 6.45 -9.61 -6.48
C LEU A 37 6.01 -11.01 -6.06
N ARG A 38 5.13 -11.12 -5.04
CA ARG A 38 4.62 -12.43 -4.59
C ARG A 38 3.78 -13.14 -5.62
N VAL A 39 2.99 -12.40 -6.40
CA VAL A 39 2.18 -12.98 -7.48
C VAL A 39 3.07 -13.60 -8.57
N LEU A 40 4.24 -13.01 -8.83
CA LEU A 40 5.25 -13.60 -9.73
C LEU A 40 5.87 -14.87 -9.14
N GLU A 41 6.14 -14.88 -7.83
CA GLU A 41 6.56 -16.11 -7.12
C GLU A 41 5.48 -17.19 -7.20
N ASP A 42 4.23 -16.87 -6.88
CA ASP A 42 3.10 -17.82 -6.96
C ASP A 42 2.89 -18.42 -8.37
N ALA A 43 3.39 -17.73 -9.40
CA ALA A 43 3.36 -18.11 -10.79
C ALA A 43 4.65 -18.80 -11.30
N ASP A 44 5.58 -19.16 -10.41
CA ASP A 44 6.89 -19.76 -10.73
C ASP A 44 7.72 -18.93 -11.73
N PHE A 45 7.62 -17.60 -11.65
CA PHE A 45 8.46 -16.72 -12.48
C PHE A 45 9.94 -16.81 -12.07
N PHE A 46 10.23 -17.00 -10.78
CA PHE A 46 11.59 -17.08 -10.26
C PHE A 46 12.07 -18.53 -10.17
N SER A 47 13.35 -18.78 -10.46
CA SER A 47 13.92 -20.12 -10.33
C SER A 47 14.03 -20.58 -8.88
N SER A 48 13.99 -21.89 -8.64
CA SER A 48 14.03 -22.52 -7.30
C SER A 48 15.12 -22.00 -6.34
N SER A 49 16.28 -21.60 -6.86
CA SER A 49 17.37 -21.03 -6.03
C SER A 49 17.10 -19.61 -5.49
N ARG A 50 16.30 -18.80 -6.21
CA ARG A 50 16.00 -17.40 -5.87
C ARG A 50 14.59 -17.20 -5.34
N ASP A 51 13.73 -18.19 -5.52
CA ASP A 51 12.34 -18.19 -5.04
C ASP A 51 12.26 -17.98 -3.51
N VAL A 52 13.25 -18.49 -2.78
CA VAL A 52 13.44 -18.28 -1.33
C VAL A 52 13.41 -16.79 -0.93
N LEU A 53 13.80 -15.87 -1.83
CA LEU A 53 13.75 -14.43 -1.55
C LEU A 53 12.32 -13.89 -1.50
N PHE A 54 11.38 -14.50 -2.22
CA PHE A 54 10.01 -14.02 -2.39
C PHE A 54 9.00 -14.74 -1.46
N ILE A 55 9.44 -15.81 -0.81
CA ILE A 55 8.69 -16.51 0.24
C ILE A 55 8.79 -15.75 1.57
N SER A 56 7.74 -15.87 2.40
CA SER A 56 7.73 -15.30 3.75
C SER A 56 8.61 -16.11 4.73
N PRO A 57 9.34 -15.46 5.66
CA PRO A 57 9.34 -14.02 5.96
C PRO A 57 10.37 -13.20 5.16
N ILE A 58 11.21 -13.83 4.33
CA ILE A 58 12.39 -13.22 3.71
C ILE A 58 12.02 -12.04 2.79
N ILE A 59 10.91 -12.14 2.06
CA ILE A 59 10.43 -11.06 1.18
C ILE A 59 10.31 -9.72 1.92
N HIS A 60 9.77 -9.73 3.13
CA HIS A 60 9.57 -8.53 3.92
C HIS A 60 10.91 -7.93 4.38
N LEU A 61 11.92 -8.76 4.65
CA LEU A 61 13.22 -8.30 5.12
C LEU A 61 14.02 -7.61 4.01
N HIS A 62 14.07 -8.20 2.81
CA HIS A 62 14.80 -7.55 1.72
C HIS A 62 14.03 -6.34 1.19
N LEU A 63 12.69 -6.36 1.11
CA LEU A 63 11.91 -5.18 0.72
C LEU A 63 12.04 -4.03 1.73
N ALA A 64 12.06 -4.34 3.03
CA ALA A 64 12.40 -3.35 4.06
C ALA A 64 13.81 -2.79 3.85
N SER A 65 14.77 -3.62 3.42
CA SER A 65 16.14 -3.18 3.13
C SER A 65 16.19 -2.23 1.94
N TRP A 66 15.43 -2.50 0.86
CA TRP A 66 15.25 -1.56 -0.25
C TRP A 66 14.59 -0.26 0.19
N LEU A 67 13.50 -0.34 0.98
CA LEU A 67 12.79 0.83 1.49
C LEU A 67 13.71 1.73 2.31
N VAL A 68 14.41 1.17 3.28
CA VAL A 68 15.34 1.92 4.14
C VAL A 68 16.51 2.46 3.32
N GLY A 69 17.09 1.67 2.41
CA GLY A 69 18.18 2.10 1.54
C GLY A 69 17.79 3.28 0.64
N VAL A 70 16.64 3.18 -0.04
CA VAL A 70 16.10 4.25 -0.88
C VAL A 70 15.81 5.49 -0.04
N ALA A 71 15.18 5.35 1.12
CA ALA A 71 14.84 6.47 1.99
C ALA A 71 16.09 7.21 2.47
N VAL A 72 17.07 6.48 3.00
CA VAL A 72 18.32 7.04 3.55
C VAL A 72 19.14 7.72 2.46
N LEU A 73 19.35 7.06 1.31
CA LEU A 73 20.16 7.62 0.23
C LEU A 73 19.47 8.82 -0.43
N SER A 74 18.14 8.75 -0.66
CA SER A 74 17.39 9.90 -1.19
C SER A 74 17.45 11.09 -0.25
N HIS A 75 17.38 10.86 1.07
CA HIS A 75 17.58 11.90 2.07
C HIS A 75 18.99 12.50 1.96
N PHE A 76 20.05 11.69 1.94
CA PHE A 76 21.41 12.22 1.86
C PHE A 76 21.67 13.03 0.58
N ILE A 77 21.16 12.57 -0.56
CA ILE A 77 21.34 13.20 -1.87
C ILE A 77 20.56 14.51 -1.98
N GLY A 78 19.32 14.53 -1.49
CA GLY A 78 18.39 15.64 -1.72
C GLY A 78 18.22 16.62 -0.55
N ARG A 79 18.60 16.27 0.69
CA ARG A 79 18.30 17.08 1.89
C ARG A 79 18.82 18.51 1.84
N ARG A 80 19.91 18.76 1.11
CA ARG A 80 20.49 20.10 0.99
C ARG A 80 19.57 21.09 0.26
N PHE A 81 18.61 20.58 -0.50
CA PHE A 81 17.62 21.37 -1.23
C PHE A 81 16.24 21.36 -0.57
N ASP A 82 16.04 20.58 0.50
CA ASP A 82 14.76 20.55 1.21
C ASP A 82 14.47 21.93 1.81
N GLY A 83 13.27 22.46 1.58
CA GLY A 83 12.84 23.77 2.06
C GLY A 83 13.39 24.98 1.27
N GLN A 84 14.04 24.75 0.12
CA GLN A 84 14.42 25.83 -0.79
C GLN A 84 13.35 26.04 -1.88
N ASP A 85 12.84 27.26 -1.98
CA ASP A 85 11.75 27.61 -2.92
C ASP A 85 12.27 28.07 -4.30
N SER A 86 13.58 28.07 -4.52
CA SER A 86 14.14 28.45 -5.82
C SER A 86 13.96 27.33 -6.84
N ASP A 87 13.55 27.69 -8.06
CA ASP A 87 13.36 26.74 -9.17
C ASP A 87 14.59 25.85 -9.39
N ARG A 88 15.78 26.47 -9.39
CA ARG A 88 17.05 25.76 -9.57
C ARG A 88 17.30 24.69 -8.49
N ALA A 89 17.00 24.98 -7.23
CA ALA A 89 17.19 24.02 -6.14
C ALA A 89 16.23 22.83 -6.28
N GLN A 90 14.98 23.10 -6.65
CA GLN A 90 13.94 22.08 -6.80
C GLN A 90 14.20 21.18 -8.02
N GLU A 91 14.65 21.75 -9.13
CA GLU A 91 15.09 21.02 -10.32
C GLU A 91 16.35 20.20 -10.05
N ALA A 92 17.33 20.76 -9.34
CA ALA A 92 18.53 20.04 -8.96
C ALA A 92 18.21 18.84 -8.05
N GLN A 93 17.30 19.02 -7.08
CA GLN A 93 16.82 17.92 -6.24
C GLN A 93 16.11 16.86 -7.07
N ALA A 94 15.19 17.26 -7.96
CA ALA A 94 14.45 16.35 -8.83
C ALA A 94 15.39 15.51 -9.70
N THR A 95 16.40 16.15 -10.28
CA THR A 95 17.38 15.50 -11.17
C THR A 95 18.25 14.52 -10.39
N LEU A 96 18.76 14.92 -9.23
CA LEU A 96 19.65 14.08 -8.42
C LEU A 96 18.91 12.89 -7.79
N VAL A 97 17.76 13.13 -7.16
CA VAL A 97 16.94 12.07 -6.57
C VAL A 97 16.36 11.17 -7.65
N GLY A 98 15.86 11.74 -8.76
CA GLY A 98 15.35 10.99 -9.90
C GLY A 98 16.40 10.11 -10.57
N GLY A 99 17.59 10.66 -10.83
CA GLY A 99 18.73 9.90 -11.37
C GLY A 99 19.18 8.77 -10.44
N PHE A 100 19.22 9.03 -9.12
CA PHE A 100 19.46 7.99 -8.13
C PHE A 100 18.39 6.88 -8.17
N VAL A 101 17.11 7.24 -8.11
CA VAL A 101 15.99 6.27 -8.16
C VAL A 101 16.04 5.45 -9.45
N PHE A 102 16.37 6.06 -10.58
CA PHE A 102 16.55 5.35 -11.85
C PHE A 102 17.64 4.27 -11.78
N VAL A 103 18.80 4.60 -11.22
CA VAL A 103 19.90 3.64 -11.05
C VAL A 103 19.48 2.49 -10.13
N VAL A 104 18.85 2.81 -8.99
CA VAL A 104 18.39 1.80 -8.03
C VAL A 104 17.28 0.92 -8.62
N LEU A 105 16.36 1.48 -9.39
CA LEU A 105 15.31 0.74 -10.09
C LEU A 105 15.90 -0.22 -11.13
N THR A 106 16.92 0.23 -11.86
CA THR A 106 17.66 -0.61 -12.82
C THR A 106 18.42 -1.74 -12.11
N LEU A 107 19.05 -1.45 -10.96
CA LEU A 107 19.69 -2.45 -10.13
C LEU A 107 18.67 -3.48 -9.59
N HIS A 108 17.52 -3.00 -9.13
CA HIS A 108 16.43 -3.86 -8.68
C HIS A 108 15.94 -4.79 -9.80
N TRP A 109 15.76 -4.26 -11.02
CA TRP A 109 15.44 -5.07 -12.19
C TRP A 109 16.51 -6.14 -12.46
N TYR A 110 17.79 -5.73 -12.49
CA TYR A 110 18.90 -6.61 -12.79
C TYR A 110 19.08 -7.74 -11.75
N LEU A 111 18.86 -7.45 -10.47
CA LEU A 111 19.04 -8.44 -9.41
C LEU A 111 17.88 -9.44 -9.32
N LEU A 112 16.65 -8.97 -9.55
CA LEU A 112 15.45 -9.77 -9.31
C LEU A 112 14.87 -10.41 -10.57
N TYR A 113 14.79 -9.69 -11.69
CA TYR A 113 14.05 -10.14 -12.87
C TYR A 113 14.93 -10.68 -13.99
N GLN A 114 16.05 -10.01 -14.30
CA GLN A 114 16.99 -10.44 -15.35
C GLN A 114 17.41 -11.93 -15.28
N PRO A 115 17.63 -12.54 -14.11
CA PRO A 115 18.03 -13.94 -14.01
C PRO A 115 16.99 -14.92 -14.55
N ALA A 116 15.70 -14.62 -14.39
CA ALA A 116 14.63 -15.45 -14.93
C ALA A 116 14.68 -15.46 -16.47
N TYR A 117 14.82 -14.29 -17.08
CA TYR A 117 14.97 -14.18 -18.54
C TYR A 117 16.27 -14.82 -19.06
N ALA A 118 17.35 -14.79 -18.27
CA ALA A 118 18.60 -15.45 -18.65
C ALA A 118 18.46 -16.98 -18.69
N ALA A 119 17.54 -17.56 -17.91
CA ALA A 119 17.23 -18.99 -17.95
C ALA A 119 16.31 -19.35 -19.14
N HIS A 120 15.59 -18.38 -19.71
CA HIS A 120 14.61 -18.55 -20.78
C HIS A 120 14.90 -17.63 -21.99
N PRO A 121 16.02 -17.84 -22.71
CA PRO A 121 16.45 -16.97 -23.81
C PRO A 121 15.48 -16.94 -25.00
N GLU A 122 14.60 -17.93 -25.12
CA GLU A 122 13.55 -18.04 -26.12
C GLU A 122 12.37 -17.07 -25.92
N VAL A 123 12.27 -16.48 -24.72
CA VAL A 123 11.15 -15.61 -24.35
C VAL A 123 11.36 -14.19 -24.87
N SER A 124 10.32 -13.60 -25.46
CA SER A 124 10.34 -12.20 -25.87
C SER A 124 10.53 -11.27 -24.67
N PHE A 125 11.33 -10.22 -24.82
CA PHE A 125 11.55 -9.21 -23.78
C PHE A 125 10.88 -7.86 -24.10
N THR A 126 9.98 -7.83 -25.09
CA THR A 126 9.39 -6.58 -25.61
C THR A 126 8.41 -5.92 -24.64
N LEU A 127 7.54 -6.67 -23.96
CA LEU A 127 6.62 -6.10 -22.98
C LEU A 127 7.36 -5.69 -21.69
N ALA A 128 8.38 -6.43 -21.30
CA ALA A 128 9.21 -6.07 -20.17
C ALA A 128 10.08 -4.81 -20.42
N THR A 129 10.63 -4.63 -21.63
CA THR A 129 11.35 -3.39 -22.01
C THR A 129 10.44 -2.17 -22.08
N THR A 130 9.26 -2.32 -22.70
CA THR A 130 8.25 -1.25 -22.69
C THR A 130 7.81 -0.92 -21.27
N GLY A 131 7.62 -1.93 -20.42
CA GLY A 131 7.38 -1.79 -18.99
C GLY A 131 8.45 -1.00 -18.25
N LEU A 132 9.73 -1.25 -18.55
CA LEU A 132 10.85 -0.47 -18.01
C LEU A 132 10.77 1.00 -18.44
N ALA A 133 10.49 1.27 -19.71
CA ALA A 133 10.30 2.64 -20.20
C ALA A 133 9.13 3.35 -19.48
N PHE A 134 8.01 2.66 -19.27
CA PHE A 134 6.89 3.18 -18.48
C PHE A 134 7.26 3.42 -17.02
N ALA A 135 8.00 2.51 -16.38
CA ALA A 135 8.45 2.68 -15.00
C ALA A 135 9.36 3.92 -14.86
N VAL A 136 10.26 4.15 -15.82
CA VAL A 136 11.11 5.35 -15.88
C VAL A 136 10.28 6.62 -16.09
N ALA A 137 9.29 6.57 -16.99
CA ALA A 137 8.36 7.67 -17.19
C ALA A 137 7.57 7.99 -15.90
N VAL A 138 7.15 6.97 -15.15
CA VAL A 138 6.46 7.14 -13.86
C VAL A 138 7.37 7.74 -12.80
N VAL A 139 8.65 7.34 -12.73
CA VAL A 139 9.64 7.99 -11.86
C VAL A 139 9.78 9.47 -12.23
N TRP A 140 9.90 9.79 -13.52
CA TRP A 140 9.99 11.17 -14.00
C TRP A 140 8.72 11.98 -13.66
N ILE A 141 7.52 11.45 -13.96
CA ILE A 141 6.24 12.08 -13.61
C ILE A 141 6.16 12.31 -12.10
N THR A 142 6.60 11.34 -11.30
CA THR A 142 6.63 11.46 -9.84
C THR A 142 7.51 12.63 -9.43
N MET A 143 8.74 12.72 -9.96
CA MET A 143 9.64 13.84 -9.66
C MET A 143 9.03 15.20 -10.02
N VAL A 144 8.30 15.29 -11.13
CA VAL A 144 7.62 16.53 -11.56
C VAL A 144 6.42 16.87 -10.66
N ARG A 145 5.58 15.87 -10.33
CA ARG A 145 4.33 16.07 -9.58
C ARG A 145 4.55 16.30 -8.09
N THR A 146 5.62 15.76 -7.53
CA THR A 146 5.98 15.93 -6.12
C THR A 146 6.98 17.06 -5.92
N ARG A 147 6.80 18.16 -6.64
CA ARG A 147 7.55 19.39 -6.38
C ARG A 147 7.29 19.84 -4.94
N ASP A 148 8.31 20.39 -4.27
CA ASP A 148 8.25 20.83 -2.86
C ASP A 148 8.07 19.71 -1.81
N TRP A 149 8.13 18.45 -2.22
CA TRP A 149 8.13 17.34 -1.28
C TRP A 149 9.54 17.08 -0.74
N PRO A 150 9.67 16.65 0.52
CA PRO A 150 10.97 16.23 1.06
C PRO A 150 11.63 15.15 0.20
N ALA A 151 12.94 15.24 -0.01
CA ALA A 151 13.68 14.32 -0.86
C ALA A 151 13.47 12.84 -0.51
N ILE A 152 13.39 12.53 0.80
CA ILE A 152 13.12 11.18 1.30
C ILE A 152 11.79 10.62 0.76
N THR A 153 10.71 11.41 0.87
CA THR A 153 9.37 11.02 0.46
C THR A 153 9.28 10.87 -1.05
N ARG A 154 9.93 11.79 -1.79
CA ARG A 154 10.00 11.75 -3.26
C ARG A 154 10.70 10.48 -3.75
N GLY A 155 11.87 10.19 -3.18
CA GLY A 155 12.65 9.01 -3.54
C GLY A 155 11.90 7.70 -3.24
N MET A 156 11.27 7.62 -2.05
CA MET A 156 10.46 6.47 -1.66
C MET A 156 9.27 6.27 -2.61
N LEU A 157 8.50 7.32 -2.91
CA LEU A 157 7.34 7.22 -3.79
C LEU A 157 7.76 6.87 -5.22
N GLY A 158 8.79 7.54 -5.75
CA GLY A 158 9.29 7.33 -7.11
C GLY A 158 9.77 5.89 -7.32
N PHE A 159 10.57 5.36 -6.39
CA PHE A 159 11.02 3.97 -6.48
C PHE A 159 9.85 2.99 -6.37
N ALA A 160 8.97 3.15 -5.38
CA ALA A 160 7.87 2.21 -5.16
C ALA A 160 6.90 2.16 -6.36
N THR A 161 6.48 3.32 -6.86
CA THR A 161 5.59 3.41 -8.03
C THR A 161 6.24 2.86 -9.29
N GLY A 162 7.52 3.19 -9.54
CA GLY A 162 8.29 2.62 -10.65
C GLY A 162 8.44 1.10 -10.55
N ALA A 163 8.74 0.58 -9.36
CA ALA A 163 8.90 -0.86 -9.12
C ALA A 163 7.57 -1.64 -9.24
N VAL A 164 6.45 -1.06 -8.80
CA VAL A 164 5.11 -1.62 -9.00
C VAL A 164 4.77 -1.72 -10.49
N VAL A 165 4.98 -0.63 -11.24
CA VAL A 165 4.73 -0.61 -12.70
C VAL A 165 5.62 -1.61 -13.42
N LEU A 166 6.88 -1.70 -13.02
CA LEU A 166 7.81 -2.69 -13.53
C LEU A 166 7.30 -4.12 -13.27
N GLY A 167 6.89 -4.43 -12.04
CA GLY A 167 6.39 -5.76 -11.70
C GLY A 167 5.12 -6.15 -12.44
N VAL A 168 4.16 -5.23 -12.57
CA VAL A 168 2.94 -5.46 -13.37
C VAL A 168 3.26 -5.64 -14.85
N ALA A 169 4.27 -4.95 -15.40
CA ALA A 169 4.71 -5.19 -16.76
C ALA A 169 5.33 -6.60 -16.93
N HIS A 170 5.98 -7.12 -15.90
CA HIS A 170 6.47 -8.50 -15.89
C HIS A 170 5.32 -9.51 -15.78
N TRP A 171 4.22 -9.18 -15.08
CA TRP A 171 2.99 -9.98 -15.15
C TRP A 171 2.50 -10.07 -16.60
N ALA A 172 2.39 -8.93 -17.29
CA ALA A 172 1.92 -8.89 -18.67
C ALA A 172 2.85 -9.66 -19.64
N GLN A 173 4.16 -9.55 -19.46
CA GLN A 173 5.13 -10.33 -20.23
C GLN A 173 4.97 -11.83 -19.99
N PHE A 174 4.83 -12.23 -18.72
CA PHE A 174 4.67 -13.64 -18.34
C PHE A 174 3.36 -14.23 -18.87
N ILE A 175 2.26 -13.46 -18.83
CA ILE A 175 0.98 -13.85 -19.44
C ILE A 175 1.11 -14.05 -20.96
N ALA A 176 1.83 -13.16 -21.64
CA ALA A 176 1.96 -13.21 -23.10
C ALA A 176 2.86 -14.35 -23.59
N THR A 177 3.90 -14.66 -22.83
CA THR A 177 4.89 -15.70 -23.16
C THR A 177 5.25 -16.49 -21.90
N PRO A 178 4.34 -17.35 -21.40
CA PRO A 178 4.61 -18.15 -20.22
C PRO A 178 5.66 -19.21 -20.54
N TRP A 179 6.48 -19.54 -19.55
CA TRP A 179 7.43 -20.65 -19.61
C TRP A 179 6.99 -21.78 -18.67
N ALA A 180 7.59 -22.97 -18.85
CA ALA A 180 7.26 -24.15 -18.08
C ALA A 180 7.45 -23.89 -16.58
N GLN A 181 6.36 -24.01 -15.81
CA GLN A 181 6.35 -23.83 -14.36
C GLN A 181 6.93 -25.09 -13.70
N GLU A 182 7.90 -24.90 -12.78
CA GLU A 182 8.53 -26.01 -12.05
C GLU A 182 7.52 -26.78 -11.17
N SER A 183 6.46 -26.10 -10.68
CA SER A 183 5.40 -26.72 -9.88
C SER A 183 4.44 -27.61 -10.67
N GLY A 184 4.49 -27.58 -12.01
CA GLY A 184 3.57 -28.34 -12.87
C GLY A 184 2.11 -27.87 -12.78
N LYS A 185 1.83 -26.72 -12.17
CA LYS A 185 0.51 -26.09 -12.26
C LYS A 185 0.25 -25.75 -13.73
N ALA A 186 -0.89 -26.17 -14.26
CA ALA A 186 -1.37 -25.62 -15.51
C ALA A 186 -1.91 -24.22 -15.20
N SER A 187 -1.41 -23.18 -15.87
CA SER A 187 -2.01 -21.85 -15.79
C SER A 187 -3.48 -21.98 -16.19
N GLY A 188 -4.38 -21.66 -15.25
CA GLY A 188 -5.83 -21.68 -15.50
C GLY A 188 -6.26 -20.63 -16.51
N ASP A 189 -7.58 -20.52 -16.73
CA ASP A 189 -8.13 -19.48 -17.60
C ASP A 189 -7.85 -18.09 -17.02
N LEU A 190 -7.23 -17.23 -17.83
CA LEU A 190 -6.94 -15.83 -17.47
C LEU A 190 -8.26 -15.06 -17.30
N THR A 191 -8.50 -14.50 -16.12
CA THR A 191 -9.71 -13.72 -15.85
C THR A 191 -9.41 -12.34 -15.29
N PHE A 192 -9.82 -11.30 -16.04
CA PHE A 192 -9.53 -9.90 -15.70
C PHE A 192 -10.71 -9.16 -15.06
N TRP A 193 -11.93 -9.67 -15.23
CA TRP A 193 -13.13 -9.03 -14.67
C TRP A 193 -13.12 -8.90 -13.13
N PRO A 194 -12.52 -9.83 -12.33
CA PRO A 194 -12.49 -9.71 -10.87
C PRO A 194 -11.85 -8.41 -10.37
N VAL A 195 -10.94 -7.81 -11.16
CA VAL A 195 -10.28 -6.55 -10.83
C VAL A 195 -11.29 -5.42 -10.62
N TRP A 196 -12.37 -5.39 -11.40
CA TRP A 196 -13.40 -4.36 -11.28
C TRP A 196 -14.20 -4.47 -9.99
N VAL A 197 -14.39 -5.69 -9.47
CA VAL A 197 -15.05 -5.90 -8.18
C VAL A 197 -14.08 -5.62 -7.03
N VAL A 198 -12.91 -6.26 -7.07
CA VAL A 198 -11.93 -6.24 -5.97
C VAL A 198 -11.26 -4.88 -5.80
N LEU A 199 -10.97 -4.16 -6.89
CA LEU A 199 -10.37 -2.82 -6.81
C LEU A 199 -11.41 -1.71 -7.04
N GLY A 200 -12.40 -1.94 -7.91
CA GLY A 200 -13.37 -0.91 -8.27
C GLY A 200 -14.37 -0.59 -7.17
N LEU A 201 -14.96 -1.59 -6.49
CA LEU A 201 -15.89 -1.32 -5.39
C LEU A 201 -15.22 -0.59 -4.21
N PRO A 202 -14.04 -1.02 -3.71
CA PRO A 202 -13.33 -0.25 -2.68
C PRO A 202 -12.95 1.15 -3.13
N ALA A 203 -12.57 1.34 -4.40
CA ALA A 203 -12.26 2.67 -4.92
C ALA A 203 -13.49 3.60 -4.88
N ILE A 204 -14.68 3.10 -5.21
CA ILE A 204 -15.93 3.86 -5.11
C ILE A 204 -16.18 4.28 -3.65
N VAL A 205 -16.02 3.36 -2.70
CA VAL A 205 -16.15 3.68 -1.26
C VAL A 205 -15.15 4.77 -0.84
N CYS A 206 -13.89 4.66 -1.27
CA CYS A 206 -12.88 5.69 -1.01
C CYS A 206 -13.22 7.04 -1.63
N VAL A 207 -13.80 7.07 -2.83
CA VAL A 207 -14.27 8.33 -3.46
C VAL A 207 -15.40 8.96 -2.66
N VAL A 208 -16.34 8.15 -2.14
CA VAL A 208 -17.42 8.63 -1.28
C VAL A 208 -16.88 9.23 0.02
N LEU A 209 -15.96 8.52 0.70
CA LEU A 209 -15.32 9.00 1.93
C LEU A 209 -14.50 10.27 1.69
N TYR A 210 -13.73 10.30 0.60
CA TYR A 210 -12.95 11.47 0.21
C TYR A 210 -13.85 12.69 -0.04
N ARG A 211 -14.95 12.52 -0.80
CA ARG A 211 -15.92 13.59 -1.02
C ARG A 211 -16.55 14.09 0.27
N ALA A 212 -16.86 13.19 1.21
CA ALA A 212 -17.45 13.54 2.49
C ALA A 212 -16.50 14.34 3.41
N GLY A 213 -15.18 14.15 3.28
CA GLY A 213 -14.17 14.78 4.15
C GLY A 213 -13.35 15.91 3.54
N ARG A 214 -13.37 16.10 2.21
CA ARG A 214 -12.44 16.99 1.50
C ARG A 214 -12.55 18.45 1.94
N GLU A 215 -13.77 18.96 2.10
CA GLU A 215 -14.00 20.37 2.45
C GLU A 215 -13.43 20.67 3.84
N ASP A 216 -13.75 19.84 4.83
CA ASP A 216 -13.25 19.98 6.19
C ASP A 216 -11.73 19.80 6.26
N ALA A 217 -11.16 18.89 5.46
CA ALA A 217 -9.72 18.72 5.36
C ALA A 217 -9.01 19.96 4.79
N GLU A 218 -9.62 20.61 3.80
CA GLU A 218 -9.11 21.85 3.20
C GLU A 218 -9.21 23.03 4.18
N GLN A 219 -10.36 23.18 4.84
CA GLN A 219 -10.53 24.20 5.89
C GLN A 219 -9.52 24.02 7.02
N LEU A 220 -9.32 22.78 7.49
CA LEU A 220 -8.36 22.51 8.55
C LEU A 220 -6.93 22.84 8.13
N ARG A 221 -6.55 22.53 6.88
CA ARG A 221 -5.25 22.91 6.30
C ARG A 221 -5.04 24.43 6.26
N LEU A 222 -6.06 25.21 5.92
CA LEU A 222 -5.98 26.67 5.93
C LEU A 222 -5.72 27.25 7.33
N THR A 223 -6.14 26.54 8.38
CA THR A 223 -5.84 26.93 9.78
C THR A 223 -4.45 26.51 10.25
N GLY A 224 -3.66 25.80 9.42
CA GLY A 224 -2.33 25.30 9.79
C GLY A 224 -2.34 24.06 10.70
N HIS A 225 -3.49 23.39 10.85
CA HIS A 225 -3.63 22.20 11.70
C HIS A 225 -3.71 20.90 10.88
N SER A 226 -3.37 19.78 11.52
CA SER A 226 -3.49 18.44 10.94
C SER A 226 -4.68 17.68 11.54
N ALA A 227 -5.37 16.91 10.71
CA ALA A 227 -6.56 16.16 11.12
C ALA A 227 -6.24 15.15 12.24
N GLY A 228 -6.95 15.25 13.36
CA GLY A 228 -6.82 14.37 14.53
C GLY A 228 -5.49 14.52 15.29
N VAL A 229 -4.74 15.61 15.08
CA VAL A 229 -3.50 15.90 15.81
C VAL A 229 -3.70 17.15 16.65
N LEU A 230 -3.38 17.06 17.95
CA LEU A 230 -3.39 18.19 18.86
C LEU A 230 -2.25 19.19 18.58
N PRO A 231 -2.45 20.49 18.87
CA PRO A 231 -1.39 21.49 18.79
C PRO A 231 -0.14 21.09 19.62
N ALA A 232 1.05 21.49 19.16
CA ALA A 232 2.33 20.97 19.68
C ALA A 232 2.56 21.17 21.19
N ASN A 233 1.91 22.15 21.81
CA ASN A 233 2.09 22.52 23.22
C ASN A 233 0.95 22.01 24.12
N ILE A 234 -0.02 21.27 23.58
CA ILE A 234 -1.20 20.81 24.33
C ILE A 234 -1.18 19.28 24.42
N GLY A 235 -1.23 18.77 25.65
CA GLY A 235 -1.34 17.34 25.91
C GLY A 235 -2.78 16.85 25.78
N LEU A 236 -2.95 15.54 25.56
CA LEU A 236 -4.28 14.93 25.43
C LEU A 236 -5.11 15.14 26.71
N LYS A 237 -4.49 14.96 27.88
CA LYS A 237 -5.14 15.16 29.16
C LYS A 237 -5.68 16.59 29.33
N GLN A 238 -4.89 17.59 28.94
CA GLN A 238 -5.32 18.99 29.00
C GLN A 238 -6.47 19.27 28.01
N TRP A 239 -6.44 18.64 26.83
CA TRP A 239 -7.50 18.75 25.84
C TRP A 239 -8.84 18.21 26.36
N GLU A 240 -8.80 17.07 27.05
CA GLU A 240 -9.98 16.43 27.65
C GLU A 240 -10.48 17.16 28.90
N ASP A 241 -9.57 17.59 29.78
CA ASP A 241 -9.91 18.31 31.02
C ASP A 241 -10.54 19.68 30.74
N GLU A 242 -10.17 20.34 29.64
CA GLU A 242 -10.67 21.65 29.21
C GLU A 242 -11.61 21.56 27.99
N ALA A 243 -12.41 20.49 27.86
CA ALA A 243 -13.22 20.21 26.67
C ALA A 243 -14.11 21.37 26.20
N GLU A 244 -14.75 22.12 27.11
CA GLU A 244 -15.59 23.28 26.77
C GLU A 244 -14.80 24.40 26.08
N ARG A 245 -13.54 24.59 26.47
CA ARG A 245 -12.65 25.60 25.88
C ARG A 245 -12.26 25.25 24.44
N TRP A 246 -12.13 23.96 24.15
CA TRP A 246 -11.66 23.46 22.86
C TRP A 246 -12.79 23.04 21.91
N ALA A 247 -14.05 23.12 22.34
CA ALA A 247 -15.21 22.74 21.55
C ALA A 247 -15.26 23.47 20.19
N ASP A 248 -14.95 24.76 20.18
CA ASP A 248 -14.94 25.60 18.97
C ASP A 248 -13.59 25.54 18.20
N HIS A 249 -12.63 24.75 18.66
CA HIS A 249 -11.32 24.68 18.02
C HIS A 249 -11.42 23.92 16.68
N PRO A 250 -10.80 24.39 15.58
CA PRO A 250 -10.83 23.73 14.26
C PRO A 250 -10.52 22.24 14.29
N VAL A 251 -9.53 21.84 15.09
CA VAL A 251 -9.17 20.44 15.30
C VAL A 251 -10.31 19.62 15.89
N GLU A 252 -11.16 20.17 16.76
CA GLU A 252 -12.23 19.41 17.38
C GLU A 252 -13.39 19.16 16.42
N PHE A 253 -13.89 20.21 15.77
CA PHE A 253 -15.08 20.10 14.91
C PHE A 253 -14.79 19.61 13.49
N LEU A 254 -13.63 19.93 12.89
CA LEU A 254 -13.30 19.52 11.50
C LEU A 254 -12.62 18.16 11.41
N SER A 255 -11.84 17.76 12.42
CA SER A 255 -10.97 16.57 12.29
C SER A 255 -11.73 15.31 11.94
N ASN A 256 -12.97 15.15 12.44
CA ASN A 256 -13.68 13.89 12.26
C ASN A 256 -13.98 13.61 10.78
N LYS A 257 -14.54 14.59 10.09
CA LYS A 257 -14.80 14.49 8.64
C LYS A 257 -13.51 14.63 7.84
N ALA A 258 -12.60 15.54 8.21
CA ALA A 258 -11.32 15.69 7.54
C ALA A 258 -10.52 14.37 7.48
N LEU A 259 -10.59 13.55 8.53
CA LEU A 259 -9.92 12.25 8.57
C LEU A 259 -10.47 11.25 7.56
N LEU A 260 -11.74 11.35 7.14
CA LEU A 260 -12.30 10.47 6.11
C LEU A 260 -11.62 10.67 4.75
N ALA A 261 -11.16 11.89 4.47
CA ALA A 261 -10.41 12.19 3.25
C ALA A 261 -8.90 11.96 3.39
N HIS A 262 -8.41 11.59 4.57
CA HIS A 262 -6.99 11.41 4.82
C HIS A 262 -6.48 10.10 4.18
N PRO A 263 -5.32 10.08 3.49
CA PRO A 263 -4.78 8.88 2.84
C PRO A 263 -4.63 7.66 3.77
N MET A 264 -4.39 7.89 5.06
CA MET A 264 -4.35 6.84 6.09
C MET A 264 -5.68 6.07 6.15
N VAL A 265 -6.80 6.77 6.25
CA VAL A 265 -8.14 6.16 6.35
C VAL A 265 -8.52 5.52 5.02
N LEU A 266 -8.34 6.25 3.92
CA LEU A 266 -8.63 5.75 2.57
C LEU A 266 -7.84 4.48 2.25
N GLY A 267 -6.55 4.45 2.60
CA GLY A 267 -5.71 3.27 2.43
C GLY A 267 -6.22 2.08 3.23
N MET A 268 -6.51 2.26 4.53
CA MET A 268 -7.02 1.18 5.39
C MET A 268 -8.34 0.61 4.87
N VAL A 269 -9.28 1.49 4.51
CA VAL A 269 -10.57 1.11 3.92
C VAL A 269 -10.37 0.34 2.63
N PHE A 270 -9.57 0.88 1.71
CA PHE A 270 -9.28 0.24 0.44
C PHE A 270 -8.67 -1.15 0.64
N GLY A 271 -7.65 -1.26 1.50
CA GLY A 271 -6.95 -2.52 1.74
C GLY A 271 -7.83 -3.60 2.35
N GLN A 272 -8.61 -3.28 3.38
CA GLN A 272 -9.46 -4.28 4.05
C GLN A 272 -10.64 -4.72 3.18
N LEU A 273 -11.23 -3.80 2.40
CA LEU A 273 -12.29 -4.16 1.46
C LEU A 273 -11.75 -4.94 0.26
N CYS A 274 -10.58 -4.57 -0.27
CA CYS A 274 -9.89 -5.32 -1.32
C CYS A 274 -9.66 -6.77 -0.90
N ASP A 275 -9.15 -6.99 0.31
CA ASP A 275 -9.00 -8.34 0.89
C ASP A 275 -10.33 -9.11 0.96
N GLY A 276 -11.35 -8.48 1.57
CA GLY A 276 -12.67 -9.10 1.70
C GLY A 276 -13.30 -9.50 0.37
N PHE A 277 -13.25 -8.62 -0.63
CA PHE A 277 -13.76 -8.90 -1.97
C PHE A 277 -12.89 -9.89 -2.75
N ALA A 278 -11.57 -9.86 -2.59
CA ALA A 278 -10.67 -10.81 -3.24
C ALA A 278 -10.94 -12.24 -2.77
N THR A 279 -11.04 -12.45 -1.45
CA THR A 279 -11.38 -13.75 -0.86
C THR A 279 -12.78 -14.20 -1.25
N MET A 280 -13.77 -13.30 -1.21
CA MET A 280 -15.14 -13.62 -1.63
C MET A 280 -15.19 -14.09 -3.09
N VAL A 281 -14.60 -13.32 -4.02
CA VAL A 281 -14.58 -13.69 -5.43
C VAL A 281 -13.77 -14.97 -5.66
N GLY A 282 -12.59 -15.10 -5.05
CA GLY A 282 -11.75 -16.29 -5.20
C GLY A 282 -12.44 -17.58 -4.76
N ILE A 283 -13.14 -17.57 -3.63
CA ILE A 283 -13.77 -18.77 -3.08
C ILE A 283 -15.14 -19.02 -3.73
N ASP A 284 -16.05 -18.05 -3.67
CA ASP A 284 -17.45 -18.27 -4.09
C ASP A 284 -17.61 -18.40 -5.62
N LEU A 285 -16.67 -17.88 -6.43
CA LEU A 285 -16.77 -17.90 -7.90
C LEU A 285 -15.68 -18.72 -8.60
N PHE A 286 -14.50 -18.85 -8.01
CA PHE A 286 -13.37 -19.57 -8.61
C PHE A 286 -12.99 -20.87 -7.88
N GLY A 287 -13.65 -21.19 -6.76
CA GLY A 287 -13.42 -22.44 -6.03
C GLY A 287 -12.04 -22.55 -5.38
N TYR A 288 -11.37 -21.41 -5.10
CA TYR A 288 -10.12 -21.44 -4.37
C TYR A 288 -10.33 -21.87 -2.91
N GLY A 289 -9.38 -22.62 -2.36
CA GLY A 289 -9.39 -22.98 -0.95
C GLY A 289 -8.74 -21.91 -0.06
N GLU A 290 -9.41 -21.53 1.03
CA GLU A 290 -8.83 -20.70 2.08
C GLU A 290 -7.84 -21.52 2.94
N LYS A 291 -6.62 -21.02 3.09
CA LYS A 291 -5.56 -21.68 3.88
C LYS A 291 -5.53 -21.19 5.32
N HIS A 292 -6.07 -20.01 5.61
CA HIS A 292 -5.99 -19.42 6.93
C HIS A 292 -7.11 -19.93 7.87
N PRO A 293 -6.80 -20.53 9.04
CA PRO A 293 -7.81 -21.17 9.89
C PRO A 293 -8.94 -20.24 10.34
N VAL A 294 -8.61 -18.98 10.65
CA VAL A 294 -9.60 -17.99 11.11
C VAL A 294 -10.52 -17.55 9.98
N SER A 295 -9.99 -17.28 8.79
CA SER A 295 -10.78 -16.91 7.63
C SER A 295 -11.69 -18.07 7.21
N ASN A 296 -11.14 -19.30 7.19
CA ASN A 296 -11.88 -20.51 6.88
C ASN A 296 -13.04 -20.75 7.87
N ALA A 297 -12.84 -20.48 9.17
CA ALA A 297 -13.92 -20.58 10.16
C ALA A 297 -15.08 -19.61 9.89
N VAL A 298 -14.78 -18.38 9.46
CA VAL A 298 -15.81 -17.39 9.07
C VAL A 298 -16.56 -17.87 7.82
N ILE A 299 -15.85 -18.39 6.82
CA ILE A 299 -16.44 -18.89 5.58
C ILE A 299 -17.35 -20.09 5.84
N GLN A 300 -16.89 -21.07 6.63
CA GLN A 300 -17.71 -22.22 7.03
C GLN A 300 -18.98 -21.81 7.78
N TYR A 301 -18.90 -20.77 8.61
CA TYR A 301 -20.08 -20.22 9.27
C TYR A 301 -21.02 -19.54 8.26
N GLY A 302 -20.47 -18.84 7.26
CA GLY A 302 -21.23 -18.33 6.12
C GLY A 302 -21.96 -19.43 5.35
N GLY A 303 -21.30 -20.56 5.09
CA GLY A 303 -21.91 -21.74 4.47
C GLY A 303 -23.11 -22.28 5.26
N ARG A 304 -22.99 -22.37 6.60
CA ARG A 304 -24.13 -22.76 7.46
C ARG A 304 -25.30 -21.79 7.40
N ILE A 305 -25.02 -20.49 7.20
CA ILE A 305 -26.07 -19.47 7.00
C ILE A 305 -26.73 -19.67 5.63
N ASN A 306 -25.95 -19.96 4.58
CA ASN A 306 -26.49 -20.30 3.27
C ASN A 306 -27.43 -21.50 3.34
N ASP A 307 -27.02 -22.58 4.02
CA ASP A 307 -27.84 -23.78 4.25
C ASP A 307 -29.16 -23.44 4.97
N ALA A 308 -29.10 -22.57 5.99
CA ALA A 308 -30.27 -22.16 6.75
C ALA A 308 -31.21 -21.23 5.97
N LEU A 309 -30.69 -20.44 5.04
CA LEU A 309 -31.45 -19.50 4.20
C LEU A 309 -31.89 -20.10 2.86
N GLY A 310 -31.44 -21.31 2.51
CA GLY A 310 -31.70 -21.95 1.22
C GLY A 310 -31.00 -21.24 0.05
N VAL A 311 -29.80 -20.68 0.28
CA VAL A 311 -29.01 -20.00 -0.75
C VAL A 311 -28.02 -20.98 -1.35
N ASP A 312 -28.27 -21.39 -2.60
CA ASP A 312 -27.42 -22.36 -3.33
C ASP A 312 -26.21 -21.71 -4.03
N TRP A 313 -25.97 -20.41 -3.86
CA TRP A 313 -24.89 -19.67 -4.50
C TRP A 313 -23.76 -19.33 -3.52
N GLY A 314 -22.53 -19.75 -3.86
CA GLY A 314 -21.31 -19.52 -3.10
C GLY A 314 -21.10 -20.47 -1.92
N GLU A 315 -19.85 -20.61 -1.47
CA GLU A 315 -19.47 -21.42 -0.31
C GLU A 315 -19.64 -20.66 1.03
N GLY A 316 -20.03 -19.38 0.96
CA GLY A 316 -20.29 -18.52 2.12
C GLY A 316 -19.21 -17.46 2.36
N ALA A 317 -18.31 -17.23 1.41
CA ALA A 317 -17.22 -16.26 1.55
C ALA A 317 -17.72 -14.79 1.52
N TRP A 318 -18.93 -14.53 1.03
CA TRP A 318 -19.61 -13.23 1.19
C TRP A 318 -19.64 -12.74 2.65
N LEU A 319 -19.74 -13.66 3.63
CA LEU A 319 -19.72 -13.29 5.04
C LEU A 319 -18.36 -12.71 5.44
N PHE A 320 -17.26 -13.24 4.90
CA PHE A 320 -15.93 -12.73 5.15
C PHE A 320 -15.78 -11.28 4.66
N ALA A 321 -16.30 -10.96 3.47
CA ALA A 321 -16.33 -9.60 2.95
C ALA A 321 -17.12 -8.65 3.87
N LEU A 322 -18.28 -9.09 4.38
CA LEU A 322 -19.06 -8.30 5.34
C LEU A 322 -18.34 -8.09 6.68
N VAL A 323 -17.70 -9.13 7.21
CA VAL A 323 -16.91 -9.04 8.45
C VAL A 323 -15.75 -8.05 8.26
N LYS A 324 -15.06 -8.09 7.12
CA LYS A 324 -14.00 -7.13 6.77
C LYS A 324 -14.54 -5.69 6.66
N ALA A 325 -15.69 -5.51 6.02
CA ALA A 325 -16.35 -4.20 5.91
C ALA A 325 -16.75 -3.65 7.28
N ALA A 326 -17.33 -4.48 8.16
CA ALA A 326 -17.69 -4.11 9.52
C ALA A 326 -16.45 -3.78 10.37
N LEU A 327 -15.40 -4.61 10.29
CA LEU A 327 -14.15 -4.40 10.98
C LEU A 327 -13.51 -3.07 10.59
N VAL A 328 -13.40 -2.79 9.28
CA VAL A 328 -12.80 -1.53 8.84
C VAL A 328 -13.69 -0.33 9.16
N GLY A 329 -15.01 -0.47 9.11
CA GLY A 329 -15.95 0.55 9.59
C GLY A 329 -15.73 0.89 11.06
N LEU A 330 -15.58 -0.12 11.92
CA LEU A 330 -15.27 0.05 13.34
C LEU A 330 -13.90 0.72 13.55
N ILE A 331 -12.87 0.27 12.83
CA ILE A 331 -11.52 0.85 12.92
C ILE A 331 -11.56 2.33 12.51
N VAL A 332 -12.25 2.67 11.41
CA VAL A 332 -12.39 4.05 10.96
C VAL A 332 -13.16 4.89 11.97
N TRP A 333 -14.27 4.37 12.51
CA TRP A 333 -15.04 5.07 13.55
C TRP A 333 -14.19 5.40 14.78
N LEU A 334 -13.43 4.43 15.29
CA LEU A 334 -12.47 4.66 16.39
C LEU A 334 -11.39 5.66 15.99
N PHE A 335 -10.81 5.51 14.80
CA PHE A 335 -9.69 6.32 14.34
C PHE A 335 -10.07 7.79 14.12
N VAL A 336 -11.30 8.03 13.68
CA VAL A 336 -11.87 9.36 13.46
C VAL A 336 -12.09 10.09 14.80
N GLN A 337 -12.47 9.37 15.85
CA GLN A 337 -12.68 9.93 17.18
C GLN A 337 -11.38 10.16 17.96
N MET A 338 -10.35 9.34 17.72
CA MET A 338 -9.08 9.48 18.43
C MET A 338 -8.32 10.76 18.07
N ARG A 339 -7.93 11.53 19.10
CA ARG A 339 -6.97 12.63 18.99
C ARG A 339 -5.59 12.13 19.43
N VAL A 340 -4.55 12.50 18.70
CA VAL A 340 -3.16 12.16 19.05
C VAL A 340 -2.33 13.40 19.34
N GLU A 341 -1.45 13.29 20.33
CA GLU A 341 -0.45 14.32 20.58
C GLU A 341 0.55 14.41 19.42
N HIS A 342 1.12 15.59 19.22
CA HIS A 342 2.12 15.82 18.16
C HIS A 342 3.29 14.82 18.22
N ARG A 343 3.76 14.47 19.42
CA ARG A 343 4.85 13.48 19.62
C ARG A 343 4.47 12.03 19.27
N GLN A 344 3.19 11.72 19.12
CA GLN A 344 2.66 10.37 18.85
C GLN A 344 2.26 10.16 17.39
N GLN A 345 2.47 11.14 16.50
CA GLN A 345 2.14 11.02 15.08
C GLN A 345 2.79 9.81 14.39
N HIS A 346 4.07 9.53 14.67
CA HIS A 346 4.76 8.35 14.15
C HIS A 346 4.10 7.04 14.60
N PHE A 347 3.64 6.97 15.85
CA PHE A 347 2.96 5.79 16.37
C PHE A 347 1.63 5.56 15.66
N ARG A 348 0.86 6.64 15.44
CA ARG A 348 -0.38 6.63 14.66
C ARG A 348 -0.13 6.10 13.24
N LEU A 349 0.88 6.61 12.56
CA LEU A 349 1.24 6.16 11.21
C LEU A 349 1.62 4.68 11.16
N LEU A 350 2.39 4.19 12.15
CA LEU A 350 2.80 2.79 12.24
C LEU A 350 1.62 1.84 12.44
N ILE A 351 0.65 2.20 13.27
CA ILE A 351 -0.58 1.41 13.46
C ILE A 351 -1.38 1.33 12.16
N VAL A 352 -1.61 2.48 11.52
CA VAL A 352 -2.32 2.55 10.24
C VAL A 352 -1.63 1.67 9.20
N LEU A 353 -0.29 1.76 9.12
CA LEU A 353 0.49 0.96 8.18
C LEU A 353 0.35 -0.53 8.47
N ALA A 354 0.33 -0.95 9.73
CA ALA A 354 0.11 -2.35 10.10
C ALA A 354 -1.27 -2.85 9.66
N VAL A 355 -2.34 -2.08 9.94
CA VAL A 355 -3.70 -2.40 9.50
C VAL A 355 -3.81 -2.44 7.97
N LEU A 356 -3.14 -1.51 7.28
CA LEU A 356 -3.08 -1.45 5.83
C LEU A 356 -2.41 -2.70 5.26
N ILE A 357 -1.24 -3.08 5.77
CA ILE A 357 -0.47 -4.25 5.29
C ILE A 357 -1.29 -5.53 5.42
N VAL A 358 -2.01 -5.71 6.54
CA VAL A 358 -2.82 -6.91 6.80
C VAL A 358 -4.01 -7.05 5.85
N GLY A 359 -4.51 -5.97 5.25
CA GLY A 359 -5.58 -6.04 4.25
C GLY A 359 -5.07 -5.93 2.81
N LEU A 360 -4.35 -4.87 2.50
CA LEU A 360 -3.96 -4.55 1.13
C LEU A 360 -3.03 -5.59 0.50
N ALA A 361 -2.08 -6.14 1.27
CA ALA A 361 -1.13 -7.11 0.74
C ALA A 361 -1.81 -8.44 0.33
N PRO A 362 -2.60 -9.12 1.19
CA PRO A 362 -3.32 -10.33 0.77
C PRO A 362 -4.34 -10.03 -0.34
N GLY A 363 -5.13 -8.95 -0.24
CA GLY A 363 -6.10 -8.61 -1.29
C GLY A 363 -5.49 -8.39 -2.67
N LEU A 364 -4.36 -7.67 -2.77
CA LEU A 364 -3.63 -7.47 -4.04
C LEU A 364 -2.96 -8.75 -4.55
N ARG A 365 -2.52 -9.63 -3.65
CA ARG A 365 -1.93 -10.91 -4.03
C ARG A 365 -2.98 -11.84 -4.59
N ASP A 366 -4.13 -11.98 -3.92
CA ASP A 366 -5.19 -12.89 -4.34
C ASP A 366 -5.81 -12.48 -5.68
N ILE A 367 -6.02 -11.18 -5.91
CA ILE A 367 -6.45 -10.70 -7.23
C ILE A 367 -5.39 -10.93 -8.32
N GLY A 368 -4.11 -10.74 -8.01
CA GLY A 368 -3.04 -11.01 -8.96
C GLY A 368 -2.95 -12.49 -9.32
N ARG A 369 -3.13 -13.38 -8.35
CA ARG A 369 -3.20 -14.83 -8.56
C ARG A 369 -4.40 -15.22 -9.43
N LEU A 370 -5.57 -14.61 -9.20
CA LEU A 370 -6.76 -14.78 -10.04
C LEU A 370 -6.51 -14.34 -11.48
N MET A 371 -5.84 -13.21 -11.69
CA MET A 371 -5.51 -12.70 -13.02
C MET A 371 -4.52 -13.58 -13.78
N LEU A 372 -3.55 -14.19 -13.06
CA LEU A 372 -2.56 -15.11 -13.63
C LEU A 372 -3.02 -16.57 -13.69
N GLY A 373 -4.14 -16.91 -13.03
CA GLY A 373 -4.69 -18.26 -12.97
C GLY A 373 -3.87 -19.25 -12.13
N VAL A 374 -3.34 -18.84 -10.96
CA VAL A 374 -2.34 -19.61 -10.16
C VAL A 374 -2.64 -19.86 -8.67
#